data_AF-A0A1H3SKE7-F1
#
_entry.id   AF-A0A1H3SKE7-F1
#
_cell.length_a   1.000
_cell.length_b   1.000
_cell.length_c   1.000
_cell.angle_alpha   90.00
_cell.angle_beta   90.00
_cell.angle_gamma   90.00
#
_symmetry.space_group_name_H-M   'P 1'
#
loop_
_entity.id
_entity.type
_entity.pdbx_description
1 polymer ?
#
loop_
_entity_poly.entity_id
_entity_poly.type
_entity_poly.pdbx_seq_one_letter_code
_entity_poly.pdbx_strand_id
1 'polypeptide(L)'
;IEPLLMKFKDCVAVQQQDTGHYLASMQLAGKIDCPSGKAEVDIKKPDLDPEVKKYQIPETVTKFEDEIRNHSKEHGQFFDKNGNPVSDVVVGSEKSISLSDYKHLAKDATFTHNHPKNGPFSLEDLITAKGFDMAEIRAVTPNGKIYSMKRGKDGWRGADIDLVALDVQQKWGNDIRELYKKDPDVGTELYFKKIAEQIGGEYKFFKK
;
A
#
# COMPACT_ATOMS: atom_id res chain seq x y z
N ILE A 1 -29.79 12.31 11.46
CA ILE A 1 -28.79 11.26 11.77
C ILE A 1 -27.88 11.88 12.83
N GLU A 2 -27.98 11.41 14.07
CA GLU A 2 -27.17 11.93 15.17
C GLU A 2 -25.70 11.53 14.96
N PRO A 3 -24.73 12.45 15.17
CA PRO A 3 -23.33 12.11 15.09
C PRO A 3 -22.94 11.24 16.30
N LEU A 4 -22.23 10.15 16.03
CA LEU A 4 -21.67 9.26 17.03
C LEU A 4 -20.58 10.01 17.81
N LEU A 5 -20.94 10.57 18.97
CA LEU A 5 -20.03 11.22 19.91
C LEU A 5 -19.23 10.15 20.68
N MET A 6 -18.02 9.84 20.22
CA MET A 6 -17.04 9.11 21.05
C MET A 6 -16.31 10.08 21.98
N LYS A 7 -16.58 9.99 23.29
CA LYS A 7 -15.85 10.77 24.31
C LYS A 7 -14.52 10.09 24.63
N PHE A 8 -13.43 10.57 24.02
CA PHE A 8 -12.10 10.43 24.61
C PHE A 8 -11.90 11.58 25.61
N LYS A 9 -11.45 11.28 26.83
CA LYS A 9 -11.14 12.28 27.86
C LYS A 9 -9.89 13.07 27.45
N ASP A 10 -10.02 13.98 26.48
CA ASP A 10 -9.15 15.13 26.18
C ASP A 10 -8.87 15.37 24.68
N CYS A 11 -9.60 14.73 23.77
CA CYS A 11 -9.61 15.15 22.36
C CYS A 11 -10.99 14.93 21.74
N VAL A 12 -11.59 16.00 21.23
CA VAL A 12 -12.79 15.93 20.38
C VAL A 12 -12.35 16.30 18.97
N ALA A 13 -12.25 15.30 18.10
CA ALA A 13 -12.09 15.52 16.67
C ALA A 13 -13.49 15.61 16.05
N VAL A 14 -13.83 16.76 15.47
CA VAL A 14 -15.04 16.92 14.65
C VAL A 14 -14.63 16.86 13.19
N GLN A 15 -15.10 15.85 12.48
CA GLN A 15 -14.87 15.69 11.05
C GLN A 15 -16.03 16.38 10.30
N GLN A 16 -15.75 17.49 9.61
CA GLN A 16 -16.70 18.07 8.66
C GLN A 16 -16.34 17.60 7.26
N GLN A 17 -17.31 16.99 6.58
CA GLN A 17 -17.21 16.69 5.15
C GLN A 17 -17.71 17.90 4.41
N ASP A 18 -16.83 18.54 3.64
CA ASP A 18 -17.29 19.44 2.58
C ASP A 18 -16.52 19.19 1.29
N THR A 19 -17.24 19.47 0.21
CA THR A 19 -17.05 18.91 -1.12
C THR A 19 -15.71 19.29 -1.78
N GLY A 20 -14.92 18.27 -2.14
CA GLY A 20 -14.04 18.32 -3.33
C GLY A 20 -12.58 18.73 -3.19
N HIS A 21 -12.04 19.09 -2.01
CA HIS A 21 -10.62 19.41 -1.88
C HIS A 21 -10.03 18.90 -0.56
N TYR A 22 -9.00 18.05 -0.63
CA TYR A 22 -8.19 17.64 0.52
C TYR A 22 -7.25 18.78 0.94
N LEU A 23 -7.79 19.76 1.66
CA LEU A 23 -7.01 20.73 2.44
C LEU A 23 -7.38 20.56 3.91
N ALA A 24 -6.63 19.71 4.63
CA ALA A 24 -6.68 19.69 6.08
C ALA A 24 -5.97 20.95 6.61
N SER A 25 -6.73 22.02 6.85
CA SER A 25 -6.28 23.13 7.69
C SER A 25 -6.57 22.77 9.14
N MET A 26 -5.54 22.40 9.89
CA MET A 26 -5.64 22.26 11.35
C MET A 26 -5.19 23.57 11.99
N GLN A 27 -6.14 24.36 12.48
CA GLN A 27 -5.85 25.41 13.45
C GLN A 27 -5.77 24.77 14.83
N LEU A 28 -4.54 24.65 15.36
CA LEU A 28 -4.30 24.27 16.75
C LEU A 28 -4.74 25.42 17.67
N ALA A 29 -5.77 25.19 18.47
CA ALA A 29 -5.99 25.94 19.70
C ALA A 29 -5.44 25.10 20.87
N GLY A 30 -4.42 25.63 21.54
CA GLY A 30 -3.95 25.12 22.83
C GLY A 30 -2.55 24.52 22.78
N LYS A 31 -1.64 25.12 23.57
CA LYS A 31 -0.30 24.62 23.85
C LYS A 31 -0.39 23.24 24.52
N ILE A 32 0.14 22.22 23.88
CA ILE A 32 0.46 20.94 24.51
C ILE A 32 1.96 20.73 24.33
N ASP A 33 2.70 20.88 25.42
CA ASP A 33 4.12 20.55 25.48
C ASP A 33 4.28 19.02 25.31
N CYS A 34 4.67 18.59 24.12
CA CYS A 34 5.15 17.23 23.88
C CYS A 34 6.68 17.21 24.06
N PRO A 35 7.26 16.34 24.89
CA PRO A 35 8.71 16.28 25.06
C PRO A 35 9.36 15.83 23.75
N SER A 36 10.17 16.70 23.17
CA SER A 36 11.00 16.45 21.99
C SER A 36 12.21 15.58 22.37
N GLY A 37 11.99 14.28 22.51
CA GLY A 37 13.07 13.31 22.58
C GLY A 37 13.72 13.15 21.21
N LYS A 38 14.90 13.73 21.01
CA LYS A 38 15.76 13.41 19.85
C LYS A 38 16.27 11.98 20.02
N ALA A 39 15.74 11.04 19.25
CA ALA A 39 16.37 9.74 19.06
C ALA A 39 17.46 9.92 17.99
N GLU A 40 18.71 10.10 18.41
CA GLU A 40 19.86 9.89 17.54
C GLU A 40 19.97 8.38 17.28
N VAL A 41 19.59 7.95 16.08
CA VAL A 41 19.80 6.58 15.62
C VAL A 41 21.09 6.56 14.82
N ASP A 42 22.15 6.03 15.42
CA ASP A 42 23.38 5.68 14.71
C ASP A 42 23.06 4.64 13.62
N ILE A 43 22.99 5.08 12.37
CA ILE A 43 22.84 4.19 11.22
C ILE A 43 24.19 3.51 10.98
N LYS A 44 24.45 2.40 11.68
CA LYS A 44 25.46 1.44 11.24
C LYS A 44 24.96 0.79 9.95
N LYS A 45 25.74 0.89 8.86
CA LYS A 45 25.50 0.15 7.62
C LYS A 45 25.40 -1.34 7.98
N PRO A 46 24.31 -2.05 7.65
CA PRO A 46 24.27 -3.48 7.87
C PRO A 46 25.28 -4.16 6.94
N ASP A 47 26.10 -5.03 7.53
CA ASP A 47 26.99 -5.93 6.81
C ASP A 47 26.17 -6.81 5.86
N LEU A 48 26.60 -6.87 4.60
CA LEU A 48 25.96 -7.63 3.54
C LEU A 48 26.19 -9.13 3.79
N ASP A 49 25.12 -9.82 4.23
CA ASP A 49 25.05 -11.28 4.27
C ASP A 49 25.18 -11.86 2.84
N PRO A 50 26.15 -12.75 2.55
CA PRO A 50 26.49 -13.17 1.20
C PRO A 50 25.52 -14.17 0.54
N GLU A 51 24.32 -14.44 1.09
CA GLU A 51 23.34 -15.32 0.43
C GLU A 51 21.91 -14.74 0.39
N VAL A 52 21.77 -13.52 -0.14
CA VAL A 52 20.46 -12.98 -0.52
C VAL A 52 19.96 -13.76 -1.74
N LYS A 53 19.09 -14.76 -1.53
CA LYS A 53 18.23 -15.28 -2.60
C LYS A 53 17.49 -14.09 -3.21
N LYS A 54 17.93 -13.65 -4.40
CA LYS A 54 17.25 -12.60 -5.17
C LYS A 54 15.78 -13.01 -5.26
N TYR A 55 14.90 -12.17 -4.75
CA TYR A 55 13.48 -12.29 -4.96
C TYR A 55 13.22 -12.33 -6.46
N GLN A 56 13.01 -13.51 -7.02
CA GLN A 56 12.73 -13.70 -8.44
C GLN A 56 11.22 -13.77 -8.60
N ILE A 57 10.66 -12.73 -9.20
CA ILE A 57 9.28 -12.72 -9.70
C ILE A 57 9.25 -13.72 -10.86
N PRO A 58 8.27 -14.65 -10.91
CA PRO A 58 8.14 -15.56 -12.04
C PRO A 58 8.10 -14.81 -13.38
N GLU A 59 8.74 -15.35 -14.40
CA GLU A 59 8.83 -14.72 -15.73
C GLU A 59 7.44 -14.51 -16.35
N THR A 60 6.51 -15.44 -16.10
CA THR A 60 5.10 -15.37 -16.51
C THR A 60 4.38 -14.16 -15.94
N VAL A 61 4.56 -13.85 -14.66
CA VAL A 61 4.00 -12.65 -14.01
C VAL A 61 4.59 -11.39 -14.66
N THR A 62 5.90 -11.39 -14.91
CA THR A 62 6.59 -10.25 -15.53
C THR A 62 6.11 -9.98 -16.96
N LYS A 63 5.91 -11.04 -17.76
CA LYS A 63 5.36 -10.97 -19.12
C LYS A 63 3.95 -10.42 -19.13
N PHE A 64 3.08 -10.95 -18.27
CA PHE A 64 1.72 -10.47 -18.14
C PHE A 64 1.68 -8.99 -17.75
N GLU A 65 2.50 -8.56 -16.77
CA GLU A 65 2.64 -7.14 -16.39
C GLU A 65 3.03 -6.24 -17.58
N ASP A 66 3.96 -6.69 -18.43
CA ASP A 66 4.37 -5.93 -19.61
C ASP A 66 3.29 -5.86 -20.70
N GLU A 67 2.45 -6.89 -20.81
CA GLU A 67 1.30 -6.92 -21.71
C GLU A 67 0.23 -5.90 -21.27
N ILE A 68 -0.11 -5.86 -19.97
CA ILE A 68 -1.25 -5.05 -19.49
C ILE A 68 -0.91 -3.62 -19.11
N ARG A 69 0.36 -3.27 -18.84
CA ARG A 69 0.74 -1.97 -18.23
C ARG A 69 0.24 -0.73 -18.97
N ASN A 70 0.04 -0.83 -20.28
CA ASN A 70 -0.40 0.27 -21.14
C ASN A 70 -1.89 0.23 -21.49
N HIS A 71 -2.65 -0.72 -20.93
CA HIS A 71 -4.09 -0.78 -21.13
C HIS A 71 -4.80 0.40 -20.45
N SER A 72 -5.86 0.91 -21.08
CA SER A 72 -6.62 2.07 -20.58
C SER A 72 -7.53 1.74 -19.40
N LYS A 73 -7.84 0.46 -19.20
CA LYS A 73 -8.59 -0.08 -18.06
C LYS A 73 -7.68 -0.94 -17.19
N GLU A 74 -8.09 -1.16 -15.96
CA GLU A 74 -7.47 -2.15 -15.08
C GLU A 74 -7.74 -3.55 -15.60
N HIS A 75 -6.65 -4.31 -15.73
CA HIS A 75 -6.60 -5.71 -16.06
C HIS A 75 -5.78 -6.37 -14.97
N GLY A 76 -6.18 -7.56 -14.53
CA GLY A 76 -5.40 -8.31 -13.56
C GLY A 76 -5.60 -9.81 -13.67
N GLN A 77 -4.69 -10.56 -13.08
CA GLN A 77 -4.73 -12.02 -13.11
C GLN A 77 -4.09 -12.61 -11.84
N PHE A 78 -4.64 -13.73 -11.39
CA PHE A 78 -4.10 -14.51 -10.28
C PHE A 78 -3.10 -15.54 -10.78
N PHE A 79 -2.02 -15.71 -10.00
CA PHE A 79 -0.96 -16.68 -10.24
C PHE A 79 -0.72 -17.53 -9.00
N ASP A 80 -0.44 -18.82 -9.19
CA ASP A 80 0.01 -19.71 -8.13
C ASP A 80 1.46 -19.40 -7.69
N LYS A 81 1.95 -20.11 -6.67
CA LYS A 81 3.32 -19.97 -6.15
C LYS A 81 4.44 -20.27 -7.17
N ASN A 82 4.12 -20.96 -8.26
CA ASN A 82 5.06 -21.30 -9.33
C ASN A 82 4.97 -20.28 -10.48
N GLY A 83 4.05 -19.33 -10.42
CA GLY A 83 3.79 -18.36 -11.47
C GLY A 83 2.85 -18.87 -12.57
N ASN A 84 2.08 -19.93 -12.36
CA ASN A 84 1.07 -20.35 -13.33
C ASN A 84 -0.21 -19.54 -13.14
N PRO A 85 -0.87 -19.07 -14.22
CA PRO A 85 -2.15 -18.39 -14.10
C PRO A 85 -3.22 -19.36 -13.57
N VAL A 86 -4.00 -18.92 -12.59
CA VAL A 86 -5.10 -19.70 -11.99
C VAL A 86 -6.47 -19.05 -12.18
N SER A 87 -6.52 -17.94 -12.89
CA SER A 87 -7.74 -17.26 -13.31
C SER A 87 -7.64 -16.80 -14.76
N ASP A 88 -8.78 -16.54 -15.39
CA ASP A 88 -8.82 -15.68 -16.57
C ASP A 88 -8.38 -14.24 -16.22
N VAL A 89 -8.14 -13.43 -17.25
CA VAL A 89 -7.87 -12.00 -17.07
C VAL A 89 -9.14 -11.30 -16.62
N VAL A 90 -9.07 -10.68 -15.45
CA VAL A 90 -10.15 -9.87 -14.88
C VAL A 90 -10.03 -8.47 -15.44
N VAL A 91 -11.13 -7.91 -15.98
CA VAL A 91 -11.16 -6.58 -16.58
C VAL A 91 -12.09 -5.67 -15.78
N GLY A 92 -11.55 -4.54 -15.34
CA GLY A 92 -12.24 -3.53 -14.56
C GLY A 92 -12.61 -2.27 -15.36
N SER A 93 -12.70 -1.17 -14.64
CA SER A 93 -12.84 0.19 -15.16
C SER A 93 -11.47 0.85 -15.32
N GLU A 94 -11.41 2.16 -15.59
CA GLU A 94 -10.13 2.90 -15.57
C GLU A 94 -9.51 3.09 -14.18
N LYS A 95 -10.25 2.76 -13.11
CA LYS A 95 -9.89 3.08 -11.70
C LYS A 95 -10.24 1.99 -10.68
N SER A 96 -10.80 0.88 -11.12
CA SER A 96 -11.29 -0.16 -10.20
C SER A 96 -11.45 -1.51 -10.89
N ILE A 97 -11.10 -2.57 -10.18
CA ILE A 97 -11.31 -3.96 -10.59
C ILE A 97 -12.05 -4.72 -9.48
N SER A 98 -13.03 -5.55 -9.84
CA SER A 98 -13.79 -6.34 -8.87
C SER A 98 -13.25 -7.76 -8.82
N LEU A 99 -12.85 -8.21 -7.63
CA LEU A 99 -12.28 -9.54 -7.40
C LEU A 99 -13.22 -10.48 -6.62
N SER A 100 -14.44 -10.04 -6.31
CA SER A 100 -15.38 -10.78 -5.45
C SER A 100 -15.61 -12.23 -5.90
N ASP A 101 -15.76 -12.44 -7.21
CA ASP A 101 -15.98 -13.78 -7.79
C ASP A 101 -14.73 -14.66 -7.74
N TYR A 102 -13.54 -14.05 -7.60
CA TYR A 102 -12.24 -14.71 -7.58
C TYR A 102 -11.68 -14.93 -6.18
N LYS A 103 -12.42 -14.56 -5.12
CA LYS A 103 -11.97 -14.70 -3.72
C LYS A 103 -11.49 -16.12 -3.38
N HIS A 104 -12.13 -17.14 -3.96
CA HIS A 104 -11.80 -18.55 -3.74
C HIS A 104 -10.43 -18.96 -4.30
N LEU A 105 -9.87 -18.20 -5.24
CA LEU A 105 -8.54 -18.42 -5.85
C LEU A 105 -7.45 -17.59 -5.18
N ALA A 106 -7.84 -16.57 -4.42
CA ALA A 106 -6.92 -15.52 -3.98
C ALA A 106 -5.99 -15.97 -2.85
N LYS A 107 -6.42 -16.91 -2.01
CA LYS A 107 -5.62 -17.38 -0.89
C LYS A 107 -4.30 -17.98 -1.39
N ASP A 108 -3.19 -17.49 -0.85
CA ASP A 108 -1.82 -17.91 -1.21
C ASP A 108 -1.41 -17.62 -2.66
N ALA A 109 -2.26 -16.95 -3.44
CA ALA A 109 -1.96 -16.54 -4.81
C ALA A 109 -1.30 -15.16 -4.86
N THR A 110 -0.57 -14.90 -5.93
CA THR A 110 -0.14 -13.56 -6.31
C THR A 110 -1.17 -12.97 -7.26
N PHE A 111 -1.71 -11.80 -6.94
CA PHE A 111 -2.51 -11.01 -7.87
C PHE A 111 -1.67 -9.85 -8.41
N THR A 112 -1.61 -9.69 -9.72
CA THR A 112 -1.02 -8.50 -10.35
C THR A 112 -2.02 -7.82 -11.26
N HIS A 113 -1.96 -6.49 -11.32
CA HIS A 113 -2.82 -5.66 -12.16
C HIS A 113 -2.11 -4.38 -12.61
N ASN A 114 -2.66 -3.68 -13.61
CA ASN A 114 -2.13 -2.39 -14.04
C ASN A 114 -2.88 -1.22 -13.41
N HIS A 115 -2.17 -0.11 -13.20
CA HIS A 115 -2.73 1.19 -12.82
C HIS A 115 -2.62 2.17 -14.00
N PRO A 116 -3.69 2.36 -14.82
CA PRO A 116 -3.65 3.20 -16.02
C PRO A 116 -3.25 4.65 -15.76
N LYS A 117 -3.53 5.17 -14.55
CA LYS A 117 -3.23 6.56 -14.15
C LYS A 117 -1.86 6.74 -13.50
N ASN A 118 -0.99 5.72 -13.56
CA ASN A 118 0.40 5.79 -13.13
C ASN A 118 0.60 6.04 -11.62
N GLY A 119 -0.42 5.74 -10.80
CA GLY A 119 -0.39 5.87 -9.33
C GLY A 119 0.08 4.59 -8.63
N PRO A 120 0.44 4.67 -7.33
CA PRO A 120 0.71 3.52 -6.48
C PRO A 120 -0.57 2.80 -6.08
N PHE A 121 -0.46 1.82 -5.17
CA PHE A 121 -1.62 1.16 -4.54
C PHE A 121 -2.65 2.16 -4.01
N SER A 122 -3.92 1.80 -4.14
CA SER A 122 -5.02 2.31 -3.32
C SER A 122 -5.01 1.61 -1.94
N LEU A 123 -5.80 2.12 -0.99
CA LEU A 123 -5.98 1.40 0.27
C LEU A 123 -6.85 0.15 0.05
N GLU A 124 -7.79 0.22 -0.89
CA GLU A 124 -8.66 -0.88 -1.31
C GLU A 124 -7.88 -2.09 -1.83
N ASP A 125 -6.76 -1.86 -2.53
CA ASP A 125 -5.85 -2.92 -2.95
C ASP A 125 -5.32 -3.69 -1.73
N LEU A 126 -4.87 -2.96 -0.71
CA LEU A 126 -4.31 -3.56 0.50
C LEU A 126 -5.39 -4.23 1.36
N ILE A 127 -6.58 -3.62 1.44
CA ILE A 127 -7.75 -4.20 2.11
C ILE A 127 -8.11 -5.53 1.45
N THR A 128 -8.14 -5.55 0.12
CA THR A 128 -8.47 -6.76 -0.64
C THR A 128 -7.41 -7.83 -0.47
N ALA A 129 -6.12 -7.48 -0.59
CA ALA A 129 -5.01 -8.42 -0.41
C ALA A 129 -5.02 -9.06 1.00
N LYS A 130 -5.22 -8.24 2.04
CA LYS A 130 -5.35 -8.72 3.43
C LYS A 130 -6.61 -9.57 3.61
N GLY A 131 -7.76 -9.07 3.17
CA GLY A 131 -9.07 -9.72 3.38
C GLY A 131 -9.25 -11.01 2.59
N PHE A 132 -8.53 -11.18 1.49
CA PHE A 132 -8.53 -12.39 0.67
C PHE A 132 -7.36 -13.32 1.01
N ASP A 133 -6.49 -12.91 1.93
CA ASP A 133 -5.31 -13.66 2.34
C ASP A 133 -4.41 -14.02 1.14
N MET A 134 -4.13 -13.02 0.29
CA MET A 134 -3.22 -13.16 -0.85
C MET A 134 -1.78 -13.33 -0.37
N ALA A 135 -0.98 -14.08 -1.13
CA ALA A 135 0.46 -14.13 -0.89
C ALA A 135 1.13 -12.81 -1.26
N GLU A 136 0.68 -12.17 -2.34
CA GLU A 136 1.20 -10.88 -2.81
C GLU A 136 0.16 -10.17 -3.67
N ILE A 137 0.04 -8.86 -3.51
CA ILE A 137 -0.59 -7.99 -4.51
C ILE A 137 0.48 -7.14 -5.18
N ARG A 138 0.34 -6.97 -6.50
CA ARG A 138 1.27 -6.21 -7.34
C ARG A 138 0.51 -5.25 -8.24
N ALA A 139 1.07 -4.07 -8.47
CA ALA A 139 0.55 -3.09 -9.40
C ALA A 139 1.66 -2.60 -10.34
N VAL A 140 1.44 -2.69 -11.66
CA VAL A 140 2.34 -2.17 -12.69
C VAL A 140 1.79 -0.90 -13.33
N THR A 141 2.63 0.07 -13.60
CA THR A 141 2.23 1.32 -14.25
C THR A 141 2.75 1.43 -15.69
N PRO A 142 2.18 2.32 -16.52
CA PRO A 142 2.67 2.55 -17.88
C PRO A 142 4.16 2.91 -17.98
N ASN A 143 4.70 3.62 -16.98
CA ASN A 143 6.12 3.98 -16.94
C ASN A 143 7.04 2.89 -16.36
N GLY A 144 6.54 1.66 -16.17
CA GLY A 144 7.34 0.52 -15.73
C GLY A 144 7.64 0.50 -14.23
N LYS A 145 6.97 1.32 -13.42
CA LYS A 145 7.02 1.18 -11.96
C LYS A 145 6.20 -0.02 -11.55
N ILE A 146 6.70 -0.74 -10.55
CA ILE A 146 6.02 -1.88 -9.97
C ILE A 146 5.99 -1.74 -8.45
N TYR A 147 4.78 -1.78 -7.90
CA TYR A 147 4.51 -1.81 -6.48
C TYR A 147 4.20 -3.26 -6.09
N SER A 148 4.75 -3.72 -4.99
CA SER A 148 4.54 -5.07 -4.46
C SER A 148 4.27 -4.98 -2.97
N MET A 149 3.17 -5.56 -2.53
CA MET A 149 2.87 -5.78 -1.12
C MET A 149 2.70 -7.28 -0.90
N LYS A 150 3.67 -7.88 -0.23
CA LYS A 150 3.71 -9.32 0.06
C LYS A 150 3.27 -9.59 1.48
N ARG A 151 2.54 -10.69 1.71
CA ARG A 151 2.27 -11.20 3.05
C ARG A 151 3.56 -11.70 3.69
N GLY A 152 3.87 -11.24 4.89
CA GLY A 152 5.02 -11.71 5.65
C GLY A 152 4.86 -13.17 6.10
N LYS A 153 5.96 -13.76 6.57
CA LYS A 153 6.01 -15.16 7.03
C LYS A 153 5.00 -15.50 8.15
N ASP A 154 4.66 -14.51 8.97
CA ASP A 154 3.74 -14.66 10.11
C ASP A 154 2.27 -14.36 9.71
N GLY A 155 2.01 -14.16 8.40
CA GLY A 155 0.71 -13.81 7.86
C GLY A 155 0.41 -12.31 7.89
N TRP A 156 -0.77 -11.94 7.39
CA TRP A 156 -1.30 -10.59 7.57
C TRP A 156 -1.72 -10.39 9.04
N ARG A 157 -1.35 -9.25 9.63
CA ARG A 157 -1.66 -8.90 11.03
C ARG A 157 -2.12 -7.45 11.15
N GLY A 158 -2.31 -6.99 12.39
CA GLY A 158 -2.61 -5.60 12.69
C GLY A 158 -4.06 -5.19 12.44
N ALA A 159 -4.33 -3.92 12.72
CA ALA A 159 -5.64 -3.29 12.59
C ALA A 159 -6.11 -3.20 11.13
N ASP A 160 -7.33 -2.70 10.94
CA ASP A 160 -7.86 -2.38 9.61
C ASP A 160 -6.94 -1.40 8.86
N ILE A 161 -6.84 -1.58 7.54
CA ILE A 161 -5.90 -0.82 6.70
C ILE A 161 -6.15 0.68 6.83
N ASP A 162 -7.41 1.11 6.92
CA ASP A 162 -7.75 2.54 7.07
C ASP A 162 -7.19 3.12 8.37
N LEU A 163 -7.30 2.38 9.48
CA LEU A 163 -6.75 2.81 10.78
C LEU A 163 -5.23 2.84 10.75
N VAL A 164 -4.61 1.87 10.09
CA VAL A 164 -3.15 1.84 9.89
C VAL A 164 -2.69 3.03 9.03
N ALA A 165 -3.39 3.31 7.94
CA ALA A 165 -3.08 4.44 7.06
C ALA A 165 -3.20 5.78 7.80
N LEU A 166 -4.24 5.94 8.64
CA LEU A 166 -4.40 7.10 9.51
C LEU A 166 -3.27 7.22 10.54
N ASP A 167 -2.88 6.14 11.19
CA ASP A 167 -1.77 6.13 12.15
C ASP A 167 -0.44 6.51 11.48
N VAL A 168 -0.18 5.97 10.28
CA VAL A 168 1.00 6.33 9.48
C VAL A 168 0.97 7.80 9.10
N GLN A 169 -0.17 8.32 8.64
CA GLN A 169 -0.33 9.74 8.32
C GLN A 169 -0.09 10.63 9.54
N GLN A 170 -0.58 10.24 10.72
CA GLN A 170 -0.42 11.03 11.95
C GLN A 170 1.04 11.05 12.42
N LYS A 171 1.72 9.90 12.40
CA LYS A 171 3.10 9.78 12.89
C LYS A 171 4.15 10.28 11.90
N TRP A 172 3.94 10.03 10.61
CA TRP A 172 4.96 10.23 9.56
C TRP A 172 4.54 11.23 8.49
N GLY A 173 3.34 11.81 8.57
CA GLY A 173 2.81 12.65 7.49
C GLY A 173 3.63 13.90 7.17
N ASN A 174 4.39 14.43 8.14
CA ASN A 174 5.33 15.53 7.86
C ASN A 174 6.52 15.03 7.04
N ASP A 175 7.19 13.97 7.49
CA ASP A 175 8.35 13.39 6.79
C ASP A 175 7.97 12.93 5.38
N ILE A 176 6.83 12.25 5.25
CA ILE A 176 6.30 11.80 3.97
C ILE A 176 6.08 12.99 3.04
N ARG A 177 5.44 14.09 3.52
CA ARG A 177 5.21 15.28 2.70
C ARG A 177 6.52 15.96 2.27
N GLU A 178 7.51 16.04 3.17
CA GLU A 178 8.82 16.61 2.82
C GLU A 178 9.58 15.73 1.82
N LEU A 179 9.46 14.40 1.90
CA LEU A 179 10.02 13.50 0.92
C LEU A 179 9.30 13.61 -0.43
N TYR A 180 7.96 13.67 -0.44
CA TYR A 180 7.16 13.85 -1.66
C TYR A 180 7.55 15.11 -2.46
N LYS A 181 7.88 16.21 -1.77
CA LYS A 181 8.36 17.45 -2.43
C LYS A 181 9.70 17.26 -3.14
N LYS A 182 10.54 16.35 -2.66
CA LYS A 182 11.87 16.06 -3.23
C LYS A 182 11.78 15.02 -4.34
N ASP A 183 11.14 13.91 -4.04
CA ASP A 183 10.88 12.82 -4.98
C ASP A 183 9.58 12.10 -4.55
N PRO A 184 8.52 12.15 -5.38
CA PRO A 184 7.27 11.46 -5.09
C PRO A 184 7.44 9.96 -4.80
N ASP A 185 8.38 9.28 -5.47
CA ASP A 185 8.58 7.85 -5.29
C ASP A 185 9.12 7.51 -3.89
N VAL A 186 9.99 8.37 -3.36
CA VAL A 186 10.55 8.19 -2.02
C VAL A 186 9.49 8.44 -0.94
N GLY A 187 8.63 9.44 -1.14
CA GLY A 187 7.48 9.68 -0.25
C GLY A 187 6.48 8.52 -0.26
N THR A 188 6.15 8.01 -1.45
CA THR A 188 5.33 6.81 -1.63
C THR A 188 5.95 5.58 -0.97
N GLU A 189 7.25 5.36 -1.15
CA GLU A 189 7.95 4.22 -0.59
C GLU A 189 7.93 4.23 0.95
N LEU A 190 8.20 5.37 1.58
CA LEU A 190 8.11 5.46 3.04
C LEU A 190 6.69 5.18 3.54
N TYR A 191 5.66 5.74 2.88
CA TYR A 191 4.27 5.55 3.26
C TYR A 191 3.87 4.07 3.25
N PHE A 192 4.07 3.37 2.14
CA PHE A 192 3.70 1.96 2.04
C PHE A 192 4.58 1.03 2.86
N LYS A 193 5.86 1.36 3.05
CA LYS A 193 6.73 0.62 3.97
C LYS A 193 6.21 0.68 5.40
N LYS A 194 5.75 1.85 5.85
CA LYS A 194 5.18 2.01 7.20
C LYS A 194 3.85 1.28 7.36
N ILE A 195 3.01 1.25 6.33
CA ILE A 195 1.82 0.41 6.32
C ILE A 195 2.20 -1.07 6.43
N ALA A 196 3.12 -1.53 5.58
CA ALA A 196 3.59 -2.92 5.53
C ALA A 196 4.06 -3.42 6.91
N GLU A 197 4.90 -2.63 7.59
CA GLU A 197 5.41 -2.94 8.93
C GLU A 197 4.29 -3.25 9.93
N GLN A 198 3.20 -2.47 9.90
CA GLN A 198 2.06 -2.62 10.81
C GLN A 198 1.13 -3.76 10.42
N ILE A 199 0.98 -4.04 9.13
CA ILE A 199 0.07 -5.10 8.64
C ILE A 199 0.76 -6.47 8.51
N GLY A 200 2.03 -6.57 8.89
CA GLY A 200 2.84 -7.79 8.73
C GLY A 200 3.14 -8.11 7.27
N GLY A 201 3.13 -7.09 6.42
CA GLY A 201 3.51 -7.20 5.03
C GLY A 201 4.98 -6.84 4.80
N GLU A 202 5.42 -7.09 3.58
CA GLU A 202 6.70 -6.64 3.03
C GLU A 202 6.41 -5.84 1.77
N TYR A 203 6.71 -4.55 1.80
CA TYR A 203 6.57 -3.67 0.65
C TYR A 203 7.87 -3.60 -0.16
N LYS A 204 7.75 -3.68 -1.48
CA LYS A 204 8.86 -3.45 -2.41
C LYS A 204 8.40 -2.58 -3.57
N PHE A 205 9.33 -1.76 -4.04
CA PHE A 205 9.15 -0.89 -5.19
C PHE A 205 10.27 -1.16 -6.21
N PHE A 206 9.90 -1.28 -7.47
CA PHE A 206 10.82 -1.56 -8.57
C PHE A 206 10.58 -0.57 -9.71
N LYS A 207 11.65 -0.24 -10.45
CA LYS A 207 11.59 0.46 -11.74
C LYS A 207 12.20 -0.46 -12.80
N LYS A 208 11.45 -0.78 -13.85
CA LYS A 208 11.95 -1.46 -15.05
C LYS A 208 12.71 -0.48 -15.94
#